data_AF-A0AAD9PB00-F1
#
_entry.id   AF-A0AAD9PB00-F1
#
_cell.length_a   1.000
_cell.length_b   1.000
_cell.length_c   1.000
_cell.angle_alpha   90.00
_cell.angle_beta   90.00
_cell.angle_gamma   90.00
#
_symmetry.space_group_name_H-M   'P 1'
#
loop_
_entity.id
_entity.type
_entity.pdbx_description
1 polymer ?
#
loop_
_entity_poly.entity_id
_entity_poly.type
_entity_poly.pdbx_seq_one_letter_code
_entity_poly.pdbx_strand_id
1 'polypeptide(L)'
;MKIITEGIELNGATDSLAKAKLEIGEKVFKFKSHTIEGNSQRVRLLQSDKSQQQVQELFSKAGIQAVLSVIDDQLLLTAADDEQKSQASRVLERNLHRSEIPVDDFHQEFLQSDQWKEFIKDLERNYTVTVEKGTSSVVIDAFGDCSEDVLKQVRDKLEDNAQQSDDIHLTEEEWELLKTYHQTEVEDFGCGKTG
;
A
#
# COMPACT_ATOMS: atom_id res chain seq x y z
N MET A 1 14.75 -20.26 -0.11
CA MET A 1 15.54 -19.44 -1.06
C MET A 1 15.46 -20.09 -2.43
N LYS A 2 14.67 -19.53 -3.35
CA LYS A 2 14.51 -20.05 -4.71
C LYS A 2 15.06 -18.99 -5.66
N ILE A 3 16.36 -19.05 -5.92
CA ILE A 3 16.99 -18.26 -6.98
C ILE A 3 16.48 -18.89 -8.28
N ILE A 4 15.52 -18.25 -8.94
CA ILE A 4 15.11 -18.66 -10.28
C ILE A 4 16.24 -18.26 -11.23
N THR A 5 17.13 -19.20 -11.53
CA THR A 5 18.09 -19.08 -12.62
C THR A 5 17.48 -19.79 -13.82
N GLU A 6 16.66 -19.10 -14.59
CA GLU A 6 16.25 -19.63 -15.89
C GLU A 6 17.46 -19.57 -16.83
N GLY A 7 17.90 -20.75 -17.26
CA GLY A 7 18.94 -20.87 -18.27
C GLY A 7 18.36 -20.55 -19.65
N ILE A 8 19.09 -19.76 -20.43
CA ILE A 8 18.73 -19.53 -21.83
C ILE A 8 19.22 -20.74 -22.65
N GLU A 9 18.30 -21.55 -23.16
CA GLU A 9 18.62 -22.60 -24.11
C GLU A 9 18.71 -22.01 -25.52
N LEU A 10 19.89 -22.13 -26.14
CA LEU A 10 20.14 -21.64 -27.50
C LEU A 10 20.29 -22.82 -28.45
N ASN A 11 19.46 -22.88 -29.49
CA ASN A 11 19.47 -23.91 -30.52
C ASN A 11 19.82 -23.30 -31.89
N GLY A 12 20.78 -23.89 -32.60
CA GLY A 12 21.24 -23.37 -33.90
C GLY A 12 22.60 -23.90 -34.34
N ALA A 13 23.09 -23.42 -35.48
CA ALA A 13 24.44 -23.74 -35.97
C ALA A 13 25.52 -23.18 -35.04
N THR A 14 26.68 -23.85 -34.95
CA THR A 14 27.80 -23.51 -34.04
C THR A 14 28.18 -22.03 -34.09
N ASP A 15 28.36 -21.47 -35.29
CA ASP A 15 28.76 -20.07 -35.46
C ASP A 15 27.67 -19.09 -35.01
N SER A 16 26.40 -19.44 -35.23
CA SER A 16 25.26 -18.65 -34.78
C SER A 16 25.12 -18.66 -33.26
N LEU A 17 25.36 -19.82 -32.63
CA LEU A 17 25.36 -19.95 -31.18
C LEU A 17 26.51 -19.16 -30.54
N ALA A 18 27.70 -19.22 -31.11
CA ALA A 18 28.86 -18.46 -30.62
C ALA A 18 28.59 -16.94 -30.67
N LYS A 19 28.05 -16.46 -31.79
CA LYS A 19 27.66 -15.06 -31.95
C LYS A 19 26.58 -14.63 -30.96
N ALA A 20 25.51 -15.42 -30.82
CA ALA A 20 24.43 -15.14 -29.88
C ALA A 20 24.92 -15.07 -28.42
N LYS A 21 25.77 -16.01 -28.00
CA LYS A 21 26.37 -16.01 -26.65
C LYS A 21 27.20 -14.76 -26.39
N LEU A 22 28.00 -14.34 -27.37
CA LEU A 22 28.82 -13.15 -27.25
C LEU A 22 27.94 -11.89 -27.13
N GLU A 23 26.92 -11.75 -27.99
CA GLU A 23 25.98 -10.62 -27.93
C GLU A 23 25.20 -10.56 -26.62
N ILE A 24 24.72 -11.70 -26.12
CA ILE A 24 24.02 -11.78 -24.82
C ILE A 24 24.97 -11.39 -23.70
N GLY A 25 26.19 -11.95 -23.68
CA GLY A 25 27.19 -11.64 -22.66
C GLY A 25 27.56 -10.16 -22.62
N GLU A 26 27.78 -9.54 -23.78
CA GLU A 26 28.05 -8.11 -23.91
C GLU A 26 26.89 -7.24 -23.41
N LYS A 27 25.64 -7.66 -23.64
CA LYS A 27 24.45 -6.94 -23.13
C LYS A 27 24.31 -7.10 -21.62
N VAL A 28 24.43 -8.31 -21.10
CA VAL A 28 24.32 -8.59 -19.65
C VAL A 28 25.37 -7.80 -18.86
N PHE A 29 26.58 -7.68 -19.40
CA PHE A 29 27.64 -6.90 -18.74
C PHE A 29 27.34 -5.40 -18.61
N LYS A 30 26.47 -4.87 -19.47
CA LYS A 30 26.05 -3.46 -19.43
C LYS A 30 24.94 -3.21 -18.42
N PHE A 31 24.16 -4.24 -18.08
CA PHE A 31 23.02 -4.10 -17.19
C PHE A 31 23.44 -3.53 -15.83
N LYS A 32 22.59 -2.65 -15.31
CA LYS A 32 22.80 -1.95 -14.05
C LYS A 32 21.67 -2.30 -13.12
N SER A 33 22.02 -2.83 -11.96
CA SER A 33 21.07 -3.15 -10.90
C SER A 33 21.25 -2.21 -9.72
N HIS A 34 20.15 -1.85 -9.09
CA HIS A 34 20.12 -1.04 -7.87
C HIS A 34 18.99 -1.52 -6.97
N THR A 35 19.32 -1.71 -5.69
CA THR A 35 18.32 -1.99 -4.66
C THR A 35 17.58 -0.71 -4.33
N ILE A 36 16.27 -0.73 -4.48
CA ILE A 36 15.41 0.38 -4.06
C ILE A 36 15.15 0.21 -2.56
N GLU A 37 15.53 1.22 -1.79
CA GLU A 37 15.19 1.28 -0.37
C GLU A 37 13.67 1.43 -0.20
N GLY A 38 13.06 0.52 0.54
CA GLY A 38 11.63 0.52 0.81
C GLY A 38 11.33 -0.10 2.16
N ASN A 39 10.29 0.39 2.83
CA ASN A 39 9.70 -0.31 3.96
C ASN A 39 9.01 -1.60 3.48
N SER A 40 8.75 -2.52 4.41
CA SER A 40 8.06 -3.80 4.12
C SER A 40 6.73 -3.61 3.37
N GLN A 41 5.99 -2.55 3.70
CA GLN A 41 4.70 -2.24 3.06
C GLN A 41 4.84 -1.90 1.58
N ARG A 42 5.84 -1.08 1.19
CA ARG A 42 6.14 -0.80 -0.24
C ARG A 42 6.65 -2.01 -0.98
N VAL A 43 7.45 -2.86 -0.33
CA VAL A 43 7.87 -4.14 -0.92
C VAL A 43 6.64 -5.00 -1.21
N ARG A 44 5.72 -5.15 -0.25
CA ARG A 44 4.46 -5.90 -0.45
C ARG A 44 3.61 -5.33 -1.59
N LEU A 45 3.46 -4.00 -1.64
CA LEU A 45 2.73 -3.32 -2.71
C LEU A 45 3.32 -3.68 -4.07
N LEU A 46 4.62 -3.47 -4.24
CA LEU A 46 5.30 -3.66 -5.50
C LEU A 46 5.53 -5.13 -5.85
N GLN A 47 5.46 -6.05 -4.89
CA GLN A 47 5.52 -7.49 -5.13
C GLN A 47 4.24 -8.05 -5.77
N SER A 48 3.10 -7.37 -5.63
CA SER A 48 1.85 -7.86 -6.21
C SER A 48 1.90 -7.93 -7.74
N ASP A 49 1.26 -8.95 -8.32
CA ASP A 49 1.21 -9.15 -9.77
C ASP A 49 0.65 -7.92 -10.50
N LYS A 50 -0.33 -7.25 -9.90
CA LYS A 50 -0.95 -6.03 -10.42
C LYS A 50 0.04 -4.87 -10.49
N SER A 51 0.80 -4.64 -9.42
CA SER A 51 1.87 -3.63 -9.41
C SER A 51 2.96 -3.97 -10.42
N GLN A 52 3.40 -5.23 -10.49
CA GLN A 52 4.42 -5.67 -11.43
C GLN A 52 4.00 -5.43 -12.89
N GLN A 53 2.75 -5.77 -13.22
CA GLN A 53 2.19 -5.50 -14.54
C GLN A 53 2.14 -4.00 -14.83
N GLN A 54 1.65 -3.18 -13.91
CA GLN A 54 1.56 -1.73 -14.08
C GLN A 54 2.93 -1.06 -14.23
N VAL A 55 3.92 -1.46 -13.43
CA VAL A 55 5.30 -0.98 -13.54
C VAL A 55 5.87 -1.33 -14.91
N GLN A 56 5.69 -2.57 -15.37
CA GLN A 56 6.19 -3.00 -16.67
C GLN A 56 5.50 -2.25 -17.83
N GLU A 57 4.20 -1.98 -17.72
CA GLU A 57 3.46 -1.16 -18.69
C GLU A 57 3.96 0.29 -18.71
N LEU A 58 4.26 0.88 -17.55
CA LEU A 58 4.81 2.24 -17.44
C LEU A 58 6.19 2.32 -18.09
N PHE A 59 7.07 1.37 -17.80
CA PHE A 59 8.39 1.32 -18.42
C PHE A 59 8.29 1.15 -19.94
N SER A 60 7.45 0.22 -20.40
CA SER A 60 7.21 -0.02 -21.83
C SER A 60 6.70 1.24 -22.54
N LYS A 61 5.69 1.92 -21.99
CA LYS A 61 5.13 3.17 -22.54
C LYS A 61 6.16 4.30 -22.59
N ALA A 62 7.05 4.36 -21.61
CA ALA A 62 8.12 5.35 -21.55
C ALA A 62 9.35 4.98 -22.39
N GLY A 63 9.37 3.81 -23.04
CA GLY A 63 10.52 3.31 -23.78
C GLY A 63 11.70 2.91 -22.89
N ILE A 64 11.43 2.63 -21.61
CA ILE A 64 12.44 2.32 -20.61
C ILE A 64 12.74 0.82 -20.61
N GLN A 65 14.01 0.47 -20.84
CA GLN A 65 14.50 -0.90 -20.78
C GLN A 65 14.92 -1.26 -19.34
N ALA A 66 13.93 -1.49 -18.49
CA ALA A 66 14.13 -1.89 -17.11
C ALA A 66 13.10 -2.92 -16.65
N VAL A 67 13.44 -3.64 -15.59
CA VAL A 67 12.60 -4.61 -14.89
C VAL A 67 12.72 -4.36 -13.40
N LEU A 68 11.59 -4.33 -12.71
CA LEU A 68 11.53 -4.37 -11.25
C LEU A 68 11.35 -5.83 -10.83
N SER A 69 12.09 -6.26 -9.82
CA SER A 69 12.00 -7.61 -9.26
C SER A 69 12.06 -7.57 -7.75
N VAL A 70 11.57 -8.62 -7.09
CA VAL A 70 11.67 -8.77 -5.64
C VAL A 70 12.56 -9.97 -5.34
N ILE A 71 13.69 -9.74 -4.68
CA ILE A 71 14.67 -10.77 -4.30
C ILE A 71 14.95 -10.62 -2.82
N ASP A 72 14.72 -11.69 -2.05
CA ASP A 72 14.96 -11.72 -0.59
C ASP A 72 14.32 -10.53 0.14
N ASP A 73 13.04 -10.24 -0.16
CA ASP A 73 12.26 -9.12 0.37
C ASP A 73 12.84 -7.72 0.06
N GLN A 74 13.71 -7.63 -0.96
CA GLN A 74 14.25 -6.37 -1.47
C GLN A 74 13.77 -6.10 -2.89
N LEU A 75 13.46 -4.84 -3.16
CA LEU A 75 13.13 -4.36 -4.50
C LEU A 75 14.42 -4.14 -5.28
N LEU A 76 14.58 -4.89 -6.37
CA LEU A 76 15.73 -4.78 -7.26
C LEU A 76 15.28 -4.26 -8.61
N LEU A 77 15.76 -3.07 -8.96
CA LEU A 77 15.58 -2.46 -10.28
C LEU A 77 16.80 -2.80 -11.15
N THR A 78 16.58 -3.49 -12.25
CA THR A 78 17.63 -3.79 -13.24
C THR A 78 17.29 -3.12 -14.57
N ALA A 79 18.23 -2.38 -15.13
CA ALA A 79 18.06 -1.64 -16.38
C ALA A 79 19.22 -1.88 -17.36
N ALA A 80 19.01 -1.55 -18.64
CA ALA A 80 19.99 -1.78 -19.70
C ALA A 80 21.30 -0.98 -19.51
N ASP A 81 21.21 0.21 -18.91
CA ASP A 81 22.33 1.10 -18.60
C ASP A 81 21.96 2.08 -17.46
N ASP A 82 22.87 3.00 -17.11
CA ASP A 82 22.68 3.97 -16.03
C ASP A 82 21.64 5.06 -16.34
N GLU A 83 21.44 5.40 -17.61
CA GLU A 83 20.41 6.35 -18.03
C GLU A 83 19.02 5.73 -17.86
N GLN A 84 18.84 4.53 -18.39
CA GLN A 84 17.60 3.75 -18.26
C GLN A 84 17.27 3.48 -16.79
N LYS A 85 18.27 3.15 -15.98
CA LYS A 85 18.11 3.00 -14.53
C LYS A 85 17.59 4.28 -13.88
N SER A 86 18.22 5.41 -14.18
CA SER A 86 17.83 6.71 -13.61
C SER A 86 16.43 7.13 -14.04
N GLN A 87 16.04 6.87 -15.29
CA GLN A 87 14.70 7.11 -15.78
C GLN A 87 13.66 6.21 -15.09
N ALA A 88 13.96 4.91 -14.98
CA ALA A 88 13.10 3.95 -14.30
C ALA A 88 12.86 4.32 -12.83
N SER A 89 13.91 4.68 -12.09
CA SER A 89 13.80 5.15 -10.70
C SER A 89 12.87 6.36 -10.58
N ARG A 90 13.05 7.37 -11.44
CA ARG A 90 12.19 8.56 -11.44
C ARG A 90 10.73 8.23 -11.76
N VAL A 91 10.49 7.30 -12.68
CA VAL A 91 9.12 6.87 -13.01
C VAL A 91 8.50 6.16 -11.81
N LEU A 92 9.22 5.26 -11.15
CA LEU A 92 8.73 4.58 -9.94
C LEU A 92 8.41 5.58 -8.83
N GLU A 93 9.35 6.47 -8.49
CA GLU A 93 9.17 7.47 -7.43
C GLU A 93 7.97 8.39 -7.69
N ARG A 94 7.72 8.76 -8.95
CA ARG A 94 6.58 9.62 -9.31
C ARG A 94 5.22 8.94 -9.18
N ASN A 95 5.18 7.62 -9.30
CA ASN A 95 3.94 6.84 -9.24
C ASN A 95 3.74 6.20 -7.87
N LEU A 96 4.72 6.25 -6.98
CA LEU A 96 4.60 5.76 -5.60
C LEU A 96 4.11 6.89 -4.70
N HIS A 97 2.91 6.71 -4.16
CA HIS A 97 2.30 7.67 -3.26
C HIS A 97 2.19 7.05 -1.87
N ARG A 98 2.59 7.82 -0.86
CA ARG A 98 2.38 7.47 0.55
C ARG A 98 1.54 8.54 1.22
N SER A 99 0.46 8.12 1.86
CA SER A 99 -0.41 8.97 2.64
C SER A 99 -0.58 8.39 4.04
N GLU A 100 -0.76 9.27 5.03
CA GLU A 100 -1.03 8.87 6.40
C GLU A 100 -2.27 9.61 6.89
N ILE A 101 -3.22 8.88 7.46
CA ILE A 101 -4.43 9.42 8.06
C ILE A 101 -4.28 9.27 9.58
N PRO A 102 -4.21 10.37 10.35
CA PRO A 102 -4.21 10.29 11.81
C PRO A 102 -5.47 9.58 12.31
N VAL A 103 -5.32 8.76 13.35
CA VAL A 103 -6.46 8.08 13.99
C VAL A 103 -6.40 8.27 15.49
N ASP A 104 -7.56 8.62 16.05
CA ASP A 104 -7.76 8.76 17.49
C ASP A 104 -8.33 7.48 18.12
N ASP A 105 -8.44 7.46 19.45
CA ASP A 105 -8.93 6.32 20.24
C ASP A 105 -10.32 5.84 19.81
N PHE A 106 -11.18 6.75 19.36
CA PHE A 106 -12.53 6.43 18.87
C PHE A 106 -12.54 5.53 17.62
N HIS A 107 -11.45 5.48 16.85
CA HIS A 107 -11.35 4.62 15.68
C HIS A 107 -10.82 3.22 16.03
N GLN A 108 -10.29 3.01 17.25
CA GLN A 108 -9.49 1.82 17.55
C GLN A 108 -10.29 0.51 17.53
N GLU A 109 -11.55 0.55 17.96
CA GLU A 109 -12.46 -0.60 17.90
C GLU A 109 -12.80 -0.94 16.45
N PHE A 110 -13.19 0.08 15.67
CA PHE A 110 -13.50 -0.09 14.25
C PHE A 110 -12.30 -0.65 13.47
N LEU A 111 -11.10 -0.12 13.69
CA LEU A 111 -9.86 -0.59 13.03
C LEU A 111 -9.48 -2.04 13.37
N GLN A 112 -10.05 -2.63 14.43
CA GLN A 112 -9.86 -4.03 14.82
C GLN A 112 -10.98 -4.95 14.30
N SER A 113 -12.09 -4.36 13.86
CA SER A 113 -13.27 -5.07 13.38
C SER A 113 -12.99 -5.86 12.10
N ASP A 114 -13.81 -6.89 11.87
CA ASP A 114 -13.78 -7.62 10.60
C ASP A 114 -14.27 -6.78 9.42
N GLN A 115 -15.16 -5.81 9.69
CA GLN A 115 -15.63 -4.86 8.69
C GLN A 115 -14.50 -4.02 8.10
N TRP A 116 -13.56 -3.56 8.94
CA TRP A 116 -12.36 -2.87 8.47
C TRP A 116 -11.47 -3.80 7.64
N LYS A 117 -11.25 -5.04 8.09
CA LYS A 117 -10.42 -6.01 7.35
C LYS A 117 -11.01 -6.34 5.97
N GLU A 118 -12.32 -6.50 5.88
CA GLU A 118 -13.03 -6.73 4.60
C GLU A 118 -12.92 -5.52 3.68
N PHE A 119 -13.13 -4.31 4.22
CA PHE A 119 -12.96 -3.07 3.47
C PHE A 119 -11.55 -2.92 2.88
N ILE A 120 -10.50 -3.19 3.68
CA ILE A 120 -9.12 -3.15 3.17
C ILE A 120 -8.88 -4.21 2.10
N LYS A 121 -9.36 -5.45 2.30
CA LYS A 121 -9.24 -6.50 1.27
C LYS A 121 -9.89 -6.09 -0.06
N ASP A 122 -11.04 -5.45 -0.01
CA ASP A 122 -11.70 -4.94 -1.21
C ASP A 122 -10.91 -3.81 -1.87
N LEU A 123 -10.31 -2.91 -1.10
CA LEU A 123 -9.42 -1.88 -1.64
C LEU A 123 -8.19 -2.49 -2.33
N GLU A 124 -7.49 -3.41 -1.67
CA GLU A 124 -6.29 -4.06 -2.21
C GLU A 124 -6.59 -4.94 -3.44
N ARG A 125 -7.82 -5.45 -3.56
CA ARG A 125 -8.28 -6.18 -4.75
C ARG A 125 -8.57 -5.23 -5.91
N ASN A 126 -9.25 -4.12 -5.66
CA ASN A 126 -9.75 -3.23 -6.70
C ASN A 126 -8.70 -2.19 -7.15
N TYR A 127 -7.79 -1.80 -6.27
CA TYR A 127 -6.75 -0.79 -6.52
C TYR A 127 -5.34 -1.40 -6.40
N THR A 128 -4.32 -0.61 -6.73
CA THR A 128 -2.92 -1.01 -6.54
C THR A 128 -2.43 -0.30 -5.28
N VAL A 129 -2.82 -0.85 -4.13
CA VAL A 129 -2.63 -0.22 -2.83
C VAL A 129 -2.30 -1.27 -1.78
N THR A 130 -1.58 -0.87 -0.74
CA THR A 130 -1.53 -1.54 0.56
C THR A 130 -1.91 -0.57 1.67
N VAL A 131 -2.76 -1.04 2.58
CA VAL A 131 -3.21 -0.24 3.73
C VAL A 131 -2.81 -0.95 5.02
N GLU A 132 -2.14 -0.24 5.92
CA GLU A 132 -1.71 -0.78 7.20
C GLU A 132 -2.13 0.13 8.35
N LYS A 133 -2.57 -0.50 9.45
CA LYS A 133 -2.82 0.17 10.71
C LYS A 133 -1.49 0.38 11.43
N GLY A 134 -1.07 1.62 11.59
CA GLY A 134 -0.03 2.04 12.52
C GLY A 134 -0.59 2.29 13.93
N THR A 135 0.26 2.76 14.84
CA THR A 135 -0.15 3.04 16.23
C THR A 135 -1.09 4.24 16.33
N SER A 136 -0.78 5.32 15.61
CA SER A 136 -1.52 6.60 15.65
C SER A 136 -2.00 7.05 14.27
N SER A 137 -1.82 6.23 13.24
CA SER A 137 -2.23 6.54 11.88
C SER A 137 -2.55 5.28 11.09
N VAL A 138 -3.37 5.43 10.06
CA VAL A 138 -3.50 4.46 8.97
C VAL A 138 -2.57 4.92 7.85
N VAL A 139 -1.67 4.04 7.42
CA VAL A 139 -0.69 4.29 6.36
C VAL A 139 -1.16 3.64 5.07
N ILE A 140 -1.23 4.44 4.00
CA ILE A 140 -1.66 4.03 2.67
C ILE A 140 -0.46 4.20 1.74
N ASP A 141 0.06 3.10 1.21
CA ASP A 141 1.00 3.12 0.09
C ASP A 141 0.22 2.72 -1.17
N ALA A 142 0.24 3.57 -2.19
CA ALA A 142 -0.49 3.40 -3.45
C ALA A 142 0.44 3.55 -4.65
N PHE A 143 0.13 2.84 -5.73
CA PHE A 143 0.84 2.96 -7.01
C PHE A 143 -0.09 3.48 -8.11
N GLY A 144 0.37 4.51 -8.81
CA GLY A 144 -0.36 5.20 -9.88
C GLY A 144 -1.46 6.12 -9.36
N ASP A 145 -2.42 6.43 -10.23
CA ASP A 145 -3.41 7.50 -10.02
C ASP A 145 -4.53 7.14 -9.02
N CYS A 146 -4.51 5.95 -8.40
CA CYS A 146 -5.55 5.55 -7.45
C CYS A 146 -5.41 6.14 -6.04
N SER A 147 -4.30 6.85 -5.77
CA SER A 147 -3.95 7.30 -4.43
C SER A 147 -4.99 8.24 -3.80
N GLU A 148 -5.50 9.22 -4.56
CA GLU A 148 -6.49 10.20 -4.07
C GLU A 148 -7.85 9.55 -3.79
N ASP A 149 -8.32 8.69 -4.70
CA ASP A 149 -9.59 7.98 -4.56
C ASP A 149 -9.60 7.03 -3.36
N VAL A 150 -8.50 6.31 -3.15
CA VAL A 150 -8.33 5.43 -2.00
C VAL A 150 -8.23 6.24 -0.71
N LEU A 151 -7.42 7.30 -0.70
CA LEU A 151 -7.26 8.17 0.46
C LEU A 151 -8.61 8.72 0.92
N LYS A 152 -9.44 9.16 -0.02
CA LYS A 152 -10.79 9.63 0.25
C LYS A 152 -11.67 8.52 0.82
N GLN A 153 -11.74 7.36 0.16
CA GLN A 153 -12.55 6.23 0.64
C GLN A 153 -12.18 5.80 2.05
N VAL A 154 -10.88 5.78 2.38
CA VAL A 154 -10.44 5.42 3.73
C VAL A 154 -10.85 6.49 4.75
N ARG A 155 -10.73 7.78 4.43
CA ARG A 155 -11.21 8.86 5.31
C ARG A 155 -12.72 8.78 5.55
N ASP A 156 -13.50 8.72 4.48
CA ASP A 156 -14.96 8.62 4.55
C ASP A 156 -15.36 7.42 5.43
N LYS A 157 -14.68 6.27 5.26
CA LYS A 157 -14.94 5.07 6.06
C LYS A 157 -14.59 5.24 7.54
N LEU A 158 -13.52 5.95 7.86
CA LEU A 158 -13.15 6.23 9.26
C LEU A 158 -14.13 7.22 9.90
N GLU A 159 -14.53 8.27 9.17
CA GLU A 159 -15.50 9.26 9.62
C GLU A 159 -16.88 8.64 9.87
N ASP A 160 -17.35 7.78 8.97
CA ASP A 160 -18.63 7.04 9.10
C ASP A 160 -18.67 6.14 10.34
N ASN A 161 -17.51 5.75 10.87
CA ASN A 161 -17.38 4.82 11.99
C ASN A 161 -16.70 5.48 13.21
N ALA A 162 -16.54 6.81 13.19
CA ALA A 162 -16.11 7.57 14.35
C ALA A 162 -17.28 7.63 15.32
N GLN A 163 -17.17 6.91 16.44
CA GLN A 163 -18.18 6.96 17.49
C GLN A 163 -18.14 8.35 18.14
N GLN A 164 -19.18 9.15 17.92
CA GLN A 164 -19.34 10.43 18.62
C GLN A 164 -19.75 10.15 20.07
N SER A 165 -18.81 10.36 20.98
CA SER A 165 -19.07 10.44 22.42
C SER A 165 -19.12 11.92 22.78
N ASP A 166 -20.31 12.45 23.04
CA ASP A 166 -20.48 13.79 23.61
C ASP A 166 -20.83 13.64 25.09
N ASP A 167 -19.94 14.13 25.95
CA ASP A 167 -20.18 14.17 27.39
C ASP A 167 -21.03 15.41 27.71
N ILE A 168 -22.29 15.19 28.09
CA ILE A 168 -23.13 16.25 28.62
C ILE A 168 -22.81 16.40 30.11
N HIS A 169 -22.05 17.44 30.44
CA HIS A 169 -21.84 17.83 31.84
C HIS A 169 -23.10 18.52 32.39
N LEU A 170 -23.84 17.79 33.22
CA LEU A 170 -24.99 18.30 33.95
C LEU A 170 -24.61 18.61 35.39
N THR A 171 -25.13 19.69 35.96
CA THR A 171 -25.10 19.87 37.42
C THR A 171 -25.99 18.83 38.10
N GLU A 172 -25.83 18.67 39.42
CA GLU A 172 -26.66 17.75 40.20
C GLU A 172 -28.15 18.11 40.08
N GLU A 173 -28.49 19.41 40.09
CA GLU A 173 -29.88 19.87 39.91
C GLU A 173 -30.42 19.57 38.50
N GLU A 174 -29.60 19.76 37.46
CA GLU A 174 -29.97 19.46 36.07
C GLU A 174 -30.20 17.96 35.85
N TRP A 175 -29.40 17.11 36.48
CA TRP A 175 -29.55 15.65 36.43
C TRP A 175 -30.81 15.16 37.14
N GLU A 176 -31.14 15.70 38.32
CA GLU A 176 -32.39 15.36 39.01
C GLU A 176 -33.63 15.83 38.24
N LEU A 177 -33.55 17.00 37.59
CA LEU A 177 -34.60 17.46 36.68
C LEU A 177 -34.75 16.53 35.49
N LEU A 178 -33.65 16.14 34.83
CA LEU A 178 -33.68 15.23 33.68
C LEU A 178 -34.35 13.89 34.02
N LYS A 179 -33.99 13.30 35.17
CA LYS A 179 -34.61 12.06 35.68
C LYS A 179 -36.11 12.20 35.95
N THR A 180 -36.55 13.38 36.38
CA THR A 180 -37.95 13.65 36.67
C THR A 180 -38.79 13.81 35.38
N TYR A 181 -38.21 14.41 34.32
CA TYR A 181 -38.90 14.66 33.06
C TYR A 181 -38.85 13.48 32.06
N HIS A 182 -37.81 12.65 32.11
CA HIS A 182 -37.55 11.59 31.11
C HIS A 182 -37.42 10.19 31.72
N GLN A 183 -38.29 9.86 32.68
CA GLN A 183 -38.27 8.60 33.46
C GLN A 183 -38.21 7.30 32.61
N THR A 184 -38.57 7.35 31.33
CA THR A 184 -38.54 6.20 30.40
C THR A 184 -37.37 6.20 29.43
N GLU A 185 -36.70 7.32 29.20
CA GLU A 185 -35.62 7.42 28.20
C GLU A 185 -34.23 7.30 28.84
N VAL A 186 -34.07 7.71 30.11
CA VAL A 186 -32.77 7.65 30.82
C VAL A 186 -32.34 6.21 31.15
N GLU A 187 -33.28 5.27 31.26
CA GLU A 187 -32.97 3.86 31.55
C GLU A 187 -32.32 3.12 30.37
N ASP A 188 -32.57 3.55 29.12
CA ASP A 188 -32.01 2.95 27.91
C ASP A 188 -30.56 3.41 27.59
N PHE A 189 -30.09 4.51 28.18
CA PHE A 189 -28.76 5.08 27.91
C PHE A 189 -27.61 4.46 28.73
N GLY A 190 -27.88 3.43 29.55
CA GLY A 190 -26.82 2.64 30.18
C GLY A 190 -25.81 3.45 31.00
N CYS A 191 -26.26 4.50 31.72
CA CYS A 191 -25.38 5.33 32.54
C CYS A 191 -24.85 4.55 33.77
N GLY A 192 -23.72 3.88 33.61
CA GLY A 192 -22.92 3.38 34.72
C GLY A 192 -22.25 4.54 35.45
N LYS A 193 -22.45 4.65 36.76
CA LYS A 193 -21.71 5.62 37.59
C LYS A 193 -20.22 5.33 37.51
N THR A 194 -19.44 6.22 36.92
CA THR A 194 -18.00 6.31 37.18
C THR A 194 -17.82 6.91 38.57
N GLY A 195 -17.39 6.08 39.52
CA GLY A 195 -17.08 6.49 40.90
C GLY A 195 -15.72 7.17 41.04
#